data_AF-A0A7C5ZKX4-F1
#
_entry.id   AF-A0A7C5ZKX4-F1
#
_cell.length_a   1.000
_cell.length_b   1.000
_cell.length_c   1.000
_cell.angle_alpha   90.00
_cell.angle_beta   90.00
_cell.angle_gamma   90.00
#
_symmetry.space_group_name_H-M   'P 1'
#
loop_
_entity.id
_entity.type
_entity.pdbx_description
1 polymer ?
#
loop_
_entity_poly.entity_id
_entity_poly.type
_entity_poly.pdbx_seq_one_letter_code
_entity_poly.pdbx_strand_id
1 'polypeptide(L)' 'MQHTVKVFVIPPGRSPGGPPEPARQMVVEAKSIDGLREAARAQLAANGYRVRSLSCGPKGLVAYVEAGK' A
#
# COMPACT_ATOMS: atom_id res chain seq x y z
N MET A 1 -1.28 -16.20 6.78
CA MET A 1 -2.60 -15.68 6.39
C MET A 1 -2.40 -14.71 5.23
N GLN A 2 -3.24 -14.76 4.19
CA GLN A 2 -3.15 -13.87 3.02
C GLN A 2 -4.16 -12.73 3.13
N HIS A 3 -3.71 -11.51 2.82
CA HIS A 3 -4.55 -10.32 2.81
C HIS A 3 -4.29 -9.46 1.58
N THR A 4 -5.36 -8.93 0.99
CA THR A 4 -5.27 -8.01 -0.13
C THR A 4 -5.01 -6.58 0.36
N VAL A 5 -4.01 -5.95 -0.25
CA VAL A 5 -3.66 -4.54 -0.12
C VAL A 5 -4.05 -3.81 -1.39
N LYS A 6 -4.86 -2.76 -1.25
CA LYS A 6 -5.15 -1.82 -2.32
C LYS A 6 -4.10 -0.71 -2.30
N VAL A 7 -3.32 -0.60 -3.36
CA VAL A 7 -2.18 0.32 -3.46
C VAL A 7 -2.54 1.46 -4.41
N PHE A 8 -2.54 2.68 -3.88
CA PHE A 8 -2.73 3.91 -4.62
C PHE A 8 -1.39 4.63 -4.76
N VAL A 9 -0.92 4.81 -5.99
CA VAL A 9 0.35 5.48 -6.28
C VAL A 9 0.11 6.98 -6.44
N ILE A 10 0.87 7.78 -5.69
CA ILE A 10 0.94 9.23 -5.78
C ILE A 10 2.10 9.54 -6.73
N PRO A 11 1.82 9.97 -7.97
CA PRO A 11 2.86 10.31 -8.93
C PRO A 11 3.63 11.57 -8.50
N PRO A 12 4.94 11.64 -8.77
CA PRO A 12 5.74 12.82 -8.45
C PRO A 12 5.22 14.05 -9.20
N GLY A 13 5.10 15.19 -8.51
CA GLY A 13 4.72 16.46 -9.11
C GLY A 13 3.22 16.66 -9.38
N ARG A 14 2.35 15.72 -8.98
CA ARG A 14 0.89 15.90 -9.10
C ARG A 14 0.32 16.60 -7.86
N SER A 15 -0.51 17.62 -8.09
CA SER A 15 -1.23 18.30 -7.01
C SER A 15 -2.11 17.32 -6.22
N PRO A 16 -2.12 17.39 -4.87
CA PRO A 16 -3.03 16.61 -4.05
C PRO A 16 -4.49 16.88 -4.47
N GLY A 17 -5.27 15.82 -4.70
CA GLY A 17 -6.72 15.93 -5.01
C GLY A 17 -7.16 15.53 -6.42
N GLY A 18 -6.24 15.19 -7.33
CA GLY A 18 -6.60 14.57 -8.61
C GLY A 18 -7.18 13.15 -8.42
N PRO A 19 -8.02 12.65 -9.35
CA PRO A 19 -8.54 11.29 -9.25
C PRO A 19 -7.37 10.30 -9.19
N PRO A 20 -7.35 9.40 -8.19
CA PRO A 20 -6.27 8.43 -8.05
C PRO A 20 -6.24 7.52 -9.28
N GLU A 21 -5.04 7.08 -9.67
CA GLU A 21 -4.95 5.96 -10.61
C GLU A 21 -5.64 4.72 -10.02
N PRO A 22 -6.17 3.80 -10.85
CA PRO A 22 -6.79 2.58 -10.37
C PRO A 22 -5.88 1.87 -9.37
N ALA A 23 -6.43 1.53 -8.20
CA ALA A 23 -5.67 0.87 -7.16
C ALA A 23 -5.10 -0.45 -7.68
N ARG A 24 -3.79 -0.63 -7.59
CA ARG A 24 -3.16 -1.93 -7.80
C ARG A 24 -3.53 -2.82 -6.62
N GLN A 25 -3.88 -4.07 -6.90
CA GLN A 25 -4.09 -5.06 -5.84
C GLN A 25 -2.82 -5.85 -5.64
N MET A 26 -2.39 -5.98 -4.39
CA MET A 26 -1.23 -6.75 -3.98
C MET A 26 -1.64 -7.70 -2.86
N VAL A 27 -1.17 -8.95 -2.89
CA VAL A 27 -1.40 -9.90 -1.80
C VAL A 27 -0.19 -9.88 -0.87
N VAL A 28 -0.44 -9.76 0.43
CA VAL A 28 0.56 -9.83 1.49
C VAL A 28 0.31 -11.05 2.34
N GLU A 29 1.37 -11.80 2.63
CA GLU A 29 1.36 -12.87 3.61
C GLU A 29 1.87 -12.36 4.96
N ALA A 30 1.09 -12.61 6.00
CA ALA A 30 1.45 -12.28 7.38
C ALA A 30 1.22 -13.48 8.30
N LYS A 31 2.05 -13.59 9.34
CA LYS A 31 1.94 -14.61 10.39
C LYS A 31 0.79 -14.34 11.36
N SER A 32 0.39 -13.07 11.52
CA SER A 32 -0.70 -12.61 12.37
C SER A 32 -1.30 -11.30 11.85
N ILE A 33 -2.47 -10.92 12.37
CA ILE A 33 -3.11 -9.62 12.10
C ILE A 33 -2.21 -8.48 12.56
N ASP A 34 -1.56 -8.61 13.72
CA ASP A 34 -0.69 -7.56 14.27
C ASP A 34 0.55 -7.33 13.39
N GLY A 35 1.10 -8.41 12.81
CA GLY A 35 2.24 -8.35 11.89
C GLY A 35 1.89 -7.91 10.46
N LEU A 36 0.60 -7.77 10.15
CA LEU A 36 0.14 -7.51 8.79
C LEU A 36 0.59 -6.14 8.25
N ARG A 37 0.62 -5.12 9.11
CA ARG A 37 1.09 -3.78 8.71
C ARG A 37 2.57 -3.79 8.33
N GLU A 38 3.40 -4.44 9.13
CA GLU A 38 4.84 -4.50 8.89
C GLU A 38 5.16 -5.36 7.66
N ALA A 39 4.47 -6.49 7.48
CA ALA A 39 4.58 -7.31 6.27
C ALA A 39 4.20 -6.51 5.00
N ALA A 40 3.12 -5.73 5.07
CA ALA A 40 2.70 -4.89 3.95
C ALA A 40 3.71 -3.77 3.64
N ARG A 41 4.28 -3.12 4.66
CA ARG A 41 5.34 -2.11 4.47
C ARG A 41 6.57 -2.71 3.81
N ALA A 42 7.03 -3.86 4.28
CA ALA A 42 8.19 -4.56 3.72
C ALA A 42 7.98 -4.90 2.24
N GLN A 43 6.81 -5.44 1.88
CA GLN A 43 6.51 -5.81 0.50
C GLN A 43 6.33 -4.57 -0.40
N LEU A 44 5.74 -3.48 0.10
CA LEU A 44 5.66 -2.22 -0.66
C LEU A 44 7.06 -1.66 -0.93
N ALA A 45 7.95 -1.66 0.06
CA ALA A 45 9.32 -1.22 -0.10
C ALA A 45 10.11 -2.10 -1.09
N ALA A 46 9.93 -3.42 -1.04
CA ALA A 46 10.53 -4.35 -1.99
C ALA A 46 10.08 -4.12 -3.45
N ASN A 47 8.86 -3.59 -3.64
CA ASN A 47 8.34 -3.18 -4.94
C ASN A 47 8.77 -1.77 -5.37
N GLY A 48 9.74 -1.16 -4.67
CA GLY A 48 10.26 0.17 -4.98
C GLY A 48 9.34 1.31 -4.59
N TYR A 49 8.35 1.09 -3.72
CA TYR A 49 7.45 2.16 -3.28
C TYR A 49 7.90 2.77 -1.95
N ARG A 50 7.73 4.09 -1.83
CA ARG A 50 7.83 4.78 -0.54
C ARG A 50 6.44 4.91 0.09
N VAL A 51 6.24 4.29 1.25
CA VAL A 51 4.93 4.32 1.93
C VAL A 51 4.68 5.69 2.57
N ARG A 52 3.55 6.33 2.21
CA ARG A 52 3.08 7.58 2.82
C ARG A 52 2.02 7.35 3.89
N SER A 53 1.08 6.45 3.61
CA SER A 53 0.04 6.05 4.56
C SER A 53 -0.33 4.59 4.34
N LEU A 54 -0.61 3.88 5.42
CA LEU A 54 -1.08 2.50 5.40
C LEU A 54 -2.19 2.38 6.44
N SER A 55 -3.40 2.09 5.97
CA SER A 55 -4.59 1.93 6.80
C SER A 55 -5.09 0.50 6.74
N CYS A 56 -5.48 -0.04 7.89
CA CYS A 56 -6.09 -1.36 8.01
C CYS A 56 -7.56 -1.16 8.35
N GLY A 57 -8.44 -1.55 7.44
CA GLY A 57 -9.89 -1.49 7.64
C GLY A 57 -10.53 -2.87 7.58
N PRO A 58 -11.84 -2.96 7.85
CA PRO A 58 -12.57 -4.23 7.82
C PRO A 58 -12.60 -4.89 6.43
N LYS A 59 -12.38 -4.10 5.36
CA LYS A 59 -12.30 -4.58 3.96
C LYS A 59 -10.87 -4.88 3.49
N GLY A 60 -9.89 -4.88 4.39
CA GLY A 60 -8.47 -5.12 4.08
C GLY A 60 -7.59 -3.89 4.24
N LEU A 61 -6.38 -3.97 3.68
CA LEU A 61 -5.39 -2.91 3.76
C LEU A 61 -5.52 -1.94 2.58
N VAL A 62 -5.29 -0.65 2.87
CA VAL A 62 -5.17 0.41 1.87
C VAL A 62 -3.86 1.13 2.08
N ALA A 63 -3.06 1.25 1.02
CA ALA A 63 -1.77 1.91 1.04
C ALA A 63 -1.76 3.07 0.04
N TYR A 64 -1.27 4.22 0.50
CA TYR A 64 -0.89 5.34 -0.35
C TYR A 64 0.64 5.38 -0.40
N VAL A 65 1.19 5.33 -1.61
CA VAL A 65 2.62 5.24 -1.83
C VAL A 65 3.09 6.24 -2.86
N GLU A 66 4.32 6.70 -2.75
CA GLU A 66 5.02 7.40 -3.84
C GLU A 66 5.79 6.35 -4.65
N ALA A 67 5.83 6.52 -5.98
CA ALA A 67 6.76 5.76 -6.81
C ALA A 67 8.18 6.10 -6.36
N GLY A 68 8.95 5.11 -5.91
CA GLY A 68 10.37 5.31 -5.66
C GLY A 68 11.06 5.72 -6.95
N LYS A 69 12.09 6.56 -6.80
CA LYS A 69 12.99 6.91 -7.90
C LYS A 69 13.70 5.68 -8.45
#